data_AF-A0A0T6AMQ4-F1
#
_entry.id   AF-A0A0T6AMQ4-F1
#
_cell.length_a   1.000
_cell.length_b   1.000
_cell.length_c   1.000
_cell.angle_alpha   90.00
_cell.angle_beta   90.00
_cell.angle_gamma   90.00
#
_symmetry.space_group_name_H-M   'P 1'
#
loop_
_entity.id
_entity.type
_entity.pdbx_description
1 polymer ?
#
loop_
_entity_poly.entity_id
_entity_poly.type
_entity_poly.pdbx_seq_one_letter_code
_entity_poly.pdbx_strand_id
1 'polypeptide(L)'
;MEASALRAQVIHEDDGSVTVAVDRLEWAVNALTQEAAVRELIQDLRQYAEDYIASSELYLRAPNRRAHFPYVLQILQPATDERVRRMLNL
;
A
#
# COMPACT_ATOMS: atom_id res chain seq x y z
N MET A 1 -14.24 -14.16 -4.32
CA MET A 1 -14.00 -12.77 -3.87
C MET A 1 -13.09 -12.14 -4.90
N GLU A 2 -13.56 -11.13 -5.62
CA GLU A 2 -12.63 -10.27 -6.37
C GLU A 2 -11.72 -9.58 -5.34
N ALA A 3 -10.41 -9.52 -5.63
CA ALA A 3 -9.48 -8.76 -4.83
C ALA A 3 -10.00 -7.31 -4.76
N SER A 4 -10.20 -6.77 -3.56
CA SER A 4 -10.54 -5.35 -3.45
C SER A 4 -9.34 -4.56 -3.94
N ALA A 5 -9.41 -4.06 -5.18
CA ALA A 5 -8.30 -3.37 -5.81
C ALA A 5 -7.91 -2.13 -4.98
N LEU A 6 -6.62 -2.03 -4.65
CA LEU A 6 -6.02 -0.78 -4.16
C LEU A 6 -5.69 0.03 -5.41
N ARG A 7 -6.24 1.22 -5.57
CA ARG A 7 -5.85 2.04 -6.73
C ARG A 7 -4.69 2.93 -6.31
N ALA A 8 -3.53 2.73 -6.94
CA ALA A 8 -2.45 3.71 -6.84
C ALA A 8 -2.68 4.86 -7.82
N GLN A 9 -2.27 6.06 -7.41
CA GLN A 9 -2.13 7.23 -8.26
C GLN A 9 -0.64 7.50 -8.45
N VAL A 10 -0.22 7.76 -9.69
CA VAL A 10 1.15 8.18 -10.01
C VAL A 10 1.11 9.66 -10.36
N ILE A 11 1.93 10.44 -9.67
CA ILE A 11 2.04 11.88 -9.81
C ILE A 11 3.49 12.17 -10.22
N HIS A 12 3.67 12.90 -11.32
CA HIS A 12 4.97 13.39 -11.76
C HIS A 12 5.18 14.79 -11.19
N GLU A 13 6.26 14.96 -10.44
CA GLU A 13 6.58 16.20 -9.74
C GLU A 13 7.44 17.14 -10.62
N ASP A 14 7.42 18.43 -10.32
CA ASP A 14 8.14 19.46 -11.09
C ASP A 14 9.68 19.29 -11.07
N ASP A 15 10.21 18.64 -10.03
CA ASP A 15 11.64 18.34 -9.86
C ASP A 15 12.09 17.06 -10.57
N GLY A 16 11.18 16.40 -11.30
CA GLY A 16 11.42 15.16 -12.03
C GLY A 16 11.31 13.89 -11.16
N SER A 17 11.00 14.02 -9.87
CA SER A 17 10.64 12.89 -9.03
C SER A 17 9.22 12.39 -9.34
N VAL A 18 8.88 11.22 -8.79
CA VAL A 18 7.58 10.58 -8.94
C VAL A 18 7.02 10.21 -7.58
N THR A 19 5.80 10.65 -7.30
CA THR A 19 5.02 10.25 -6.13
C THR A 19 4.01 9.18 -6.50
N VAL A 20 3.98 8.08 -5.76
CA VAL A 20 2.97 7.02 -5.87
C VAL A 20 2.14 6.99 -4.58
N ALA A 21 0.84 7.20 -4.69
CA ALA A 21 -0.08 7.33 -3.56
C ALA A 21 -1.23 6.32 -3.61
N VAL A 22 -1.68 5.86 -2.45
CA VAL A 22 -2.80 4.92 -2.26
C VAL A 22 -3.78 5.52 -1.27
N ASP A 23 -4.79 6.23 -1.78
CA ASP A 23 -5.75 7.00 -0.95
C ASP A 23 -6.45 6.14 0.10
N ARG A 24 -6.79 4.89 -0.27
CA ARG A 24 -7.53 3.96 0.61
C ARG A 24 -6.76 3.56 1.86
N LEU A 25 -5.44 3.72 1.85
CA LEU A 25 -4.55 3.44 2.99
C LEU A 25 -3.90 4.71 3.53
N GLU A 26 -4.20 5.88 2.94
CA GLU A 26 -3.59 7.17 3.25
C GLU A 26 -2.05 7.10 3.19
N TRP A 27 -1.52 6.39 2.17
CA TRP A 27 -0.08 6.16 2.00
C TRP A 27 0.43 6.82 0.74
N ALA A 28 1.63 7.40 0.79
CA ALA A 28 2.31 7.95 -0.38
C ALA A 28 3.82 7.82 -0.23
N VAL A 29 4.51 7.55 -1.35
CA VAL A 29 5.96 7.44 -1.43
C VAL A 29 6.45 8.27 -2.60
N ASN A 30 7.50 9.06 -2.39
CA ASN A 30 8.16 9.84 -3.44
C ASN A 30 9.57 9.29 -3.68
N ALA A 31 9.93 9.11 -4.96
CA ALA A 31 11.27 8.70 -5.35
C ALA A 31 11.67 9.25 -6.71
N LEU A 32 12.96 9.15 -7.06
CA LEU A 32 13.49 9.66 -8.35
C LEU A 32 12.89 8.98 -9.59
N THR A 33 12.30 7.80 -9.45
CA THR A 33 11.67 7.07 -10.56
C THR A 33 10.41 6.38 -10.08
N GLN A 34 9.44 6.17 -10.98
CA GLN A 34 8.22 5.43 -10.67
C GLN A 34 8.54 4.02 -10.13
N GLU A 35 9.50 3.31 -10.72
CA GLU A 35 9.88 1.97 -10.26
C GLU A 35 10.48 1.97 -8.84
N ALA A 36 11.24 3.00 -8.47
CA ALA A 36 11.72 3.15 -7.09
C ALA A 36 10.56 3.39 -6.12
N ALA A 37 9.67 4.33 -6.45
CA ALA A 37 8.51 4.66 -5.62
C ALA A 37 7.57 3.46 -5.44
N VAL A 38 7.36 2.66 -6.50
CA VAL A 38 6.53 1.43 -6.43
C VAL A 38 7.17 0.38 -5.53
N ARG A 39 8.48 0.14 -5.64
CA ARG A 39 9.16 -0.85 -4.77
C ARG A 39 9.10 -0.44 -3.31
N GLU A 40 9.39 0.83 -3.01
CA GLU A 40 9.32 1.38 -1.65
C GLU A 40 7.89 1.31 -1.11
N LEU A 41 6.89 1.70 -1.89
CA LEU A 41 5.48 1.56 -1.52
C LEU A 41 5.10 0.11 -1.18
N ILE A 42 5.53 -0.86 -1.98
CA ILE A 42 5.25 -2.28 -1.71
C ILE A 42 5.90 -2.72 -0.39
N GLN A 43 7.13 -2.29 -0.11
CA GLN A 43 7.82 -2.59 1.15
C GLN A 43 7.10 -1.98 2.35
N ASP A 44 6.74 -0.71 2.27
CA ASP A 44 5.99 0.00 3.31
C ASP A 44 4.64 -0.67 3.59
N LEU A 45 3.90 -1.04 2.54
CA LEU A 45 2.61 -1.70 2.68
C LEU A 45 2.72 -3.07 3.36
N ARG A 46 3.79 -3.82 3.09
CA ARG A 46 4.07 -5.10 3.77
C ARG A 46 4.36 -4.88 5.24
N GLN A 47 5.28 -3.95 5.55
CA GLN A 47 5.62 -3.62 6.93
C GLN A 47 4.38 -3.15 7.71
N TYR A 48 3.59 -2.27 7.09
CA TYR A 48 2.32 -1.81 7.66
C TYR A 48 1.37 -2.96 7.95
N ALA A 49 1.25 -3.93 7.04
CA ALA A 49 0.38 -5.08 7.21
C ALA A 49 0.84 -6.02 8.33
N GLU A 50 2.15 -6.21 8.48
CA GLU A 50 2.76 -6.96 9.59
C GLU A 50 2.51 -6.27 10.94
N ASP A 51 2.78 -4.96 11.01
CA ASP A 51 2.53 -4.14 12.19
C ASP A 51 1.04 -4.12 12.58
N TYR A 52 0.16 -4.07 11.56
CA TYR A 52 -1.29 -4.11 11.76
C TYR A 52 -1.71 -5.38 12.49
N ILE A 53 -1.21 -6.55 12.07
CA ILE A 53 -1.57 -7.81 12.70
C ILE A 53 -0.94 -7.96 14.08
N ALA A 54 0.34 -7.57 14.22
CA ALA A 54 1.05 -7.59 15.50
C ALA A 54 0.32 -6.77 16.57
N SER A 55 -0.34 -5.67 16.18
CA SER A 55 -1.14 -4.81 17.06
C SER A 55 -2.62 -4.73 16.67
N SER A 56 -3.20 -5.86 16.23
CA SER A 56 -4.54 -5.88 15.62
C SER A 56 -5.65 -5.29 16.50
N GLU A 57 -5.58 -5.47 17.83
CA GLU A 57 -6.54 -4.87 18.77
C GLU A 57 -6.56 -3.33 18.70
N LEU A 58 -5.39 -2.70 18.57
CA LEU A 58 -5.25 -1.25 18.45
C LEU A 58 -5.82 -0.77 17.10
N TYR A 59 -5.40 -1.39 16.01
CA TYR A 59 -5.77 -0.95 14.67
C TYR A 59 -7.24 -1.21 14.30
N LEU A 60 -7.82 -2.31 14.78
CA LEU A 60 -9.25 -2.60 14.58
C LEU A 60 -10.17 -1.66 15.38
N ARG A 61 -9.68 -1.05 16.46
CA ARG A 61 -10.41 -0.04 17.25
C ARG A 61 -10.26 1.38 16.72
N ALA A 62 -9.21 1.66 15.94
CA ALA A 62 -8.98 2.97 15.35
C ALA A 62 -10.00 3.26 14.22
N PRO A 63 -10.83 4.32 14.32
CA PRO A 63 -11.89 4.61 13.34
C PRO A 63 -11.40 4.75 11.90
N ASN A 64 -10.21 5.33 11.70
CA ASN A 64 -9.58 5.53 10.40
C ASN A 64 -8.78 4.31 9.90
N ARG A 65 -8.47 3.31 10.74
CA ARG A 65 -7.63 2.16 10.34
C ARG A 65 -8.38 0.83 10.32
N ARG A 66 -9.55 0.75 10.96
CA ARG A 66 -10.39 -0.46 10.93
C ARG A 66 -10.76 -0.87 9.50
N ALA A 67 -11.02 0.10 8.62
CA ALA A 67 -11.37 -0.14 7.22
C ALA A 67 -10.20 -0.72 6.38
N HIS A 68 -8.97 -0.70 6.90
CA HIS A 68 -7.79 -1.18 6.18
C HIS A 68 -7.66 -2.72 6.26
N PHE A 69 -8.35 -3.35 7.21
CA PHE A 69 -8.20 -4.78 7.50
C PHE A 69 -8.37 -5.70 6.27
N PRO A 70 -9.35 -5.50 5.37
CA PRO A 70 -9.46 -6.33 4.16
C PRO A 70 -8.25 -6.22 3.21
N TYR A 71 -7.58 -5.07 3.19
CA TYR A 71 -6.38 -4.87 2.35
C TYR A 71 -5.15 -5.46 3.02
N VAL A 72 -5.02 -5.32 4.34
CA VAL A 72 -3.96 -5.96 5.15
C VAL A 72 -3.97 -7.48 4.95
N LEU A 73 -5.15 -8.12 5.02
CA LEU A 73 -5.27 -9.56 4.78
C LEU A 73 -4.86 -9.97 3.36
N GLN A 74 -5.03 -9.08 2.37
CA GLN A 74 -4.57 -9.33 1.01
C GLN A 74 -3.05 -9.13 0.90
N ILE A 75 -2.47 -8.11 1.53
CA ILE A 75 -1.02 -7.86 1.47
C ILE A 75 -0.23 -8.99 2.16
N LEU A 76 -0.75 -9.55 3.25
CA LEU A 76 -0.08 -10.59 4.06
C LEU A 76 -0.08 -11.99 3.47
N GLN A 77 -0.92 -12.30 2.50
CA GLN A 77 -0.86 -13.64 1.91
C GLN A 77 0.53 -13.83 1.28
N PRO A 78 1.04 -15.07 1.20
CA PRO A 78 2.26 -15.35 0.46
C PRO A 78 2.14 -14.78 -0.95
N ALA A 79 2.84 -13.67 -1.19
CA ALA A 79 2.64 -12.83 -2.34
C ALA A 79 4.01 -12.39 -2.83
N THR A 80 4.24 -12.52 -4.13
CA THR A 80 5.35 -11.85 -4.79
C THR A 80 5.05 -10.35 -4.86
N ASP A 81 6.08 -9.52 -5.00
CA ASP A 81 5.89 -8.07 -5.19
C ASP A 81 5.00 -7.77 -6.39
N GLU A 82 5.08 -8.61 -7.43
CA GLU A 82 4.19 -8.58 -8.59
C GLU A 82 2.69 -8.71 -8.25
N ARG A 83 2.36 -9.47 -7.19
CA ARG A 83 0.97 -9.59 -6.76
C ARG A 83 0.49 -8.30 -6.09
N VAL A 84 1.31 -7.70 -5.24
CA VAL A 84 0.99 -6.42 -4.60
C VAL A 84 0.91 -5.32 -5.66
N ARG A 85 1.81 -5.34 -6.65
CA ARG A 85 1.78 -4.44 -7.81
C ARG A 85 0.47 -4.54 -8.60
N ARG A 86 0.00 -5.76 -8.89
CA ARG A 86 -1.31 -5.98 -9.53
C ARG A 86 -2.47 -5.49 -8.66
N MET A 87 -2.38 -5.60 -7.33
CA MET A 87 -3.39 -5.02 -6.45
C MET A 87 -3.44 -3.50 -6.57
N LEU A 88 -2.32 -2.84 -6.90
CA LEU A 88 -2.15 -1.40 -7.09
C LEU A 88 -2.59 -0.89 -8.48
N ASN A 89 -2.88 -1.79 -9.42
CA ASN A 89 -3.09 -1.51 -10.85
C ASN A 89 -1.89 -0.83 -11.54
N LEU A 90 -0.66 -1.27 -11.22
CA LEU A 90 0.61 -0.76 -11.76
C LEU A 90 1.45 -1.84 -12.46
#